data_AF-A0A917HMY5-F1
#
_entry.id   AF-A0A917HMY5-F1
#
_cell.length_a   1.000
_cell.length_b   1.000
_cell.length_c   1.000
_cell.angle_alpha   90.00
_cell.angle_beta   90.00
_cell.angle_gamma   90.00
#
_symmetry.space_group_name_H-M   'P 1'
#
loop_
_entity.id
_entity.type
_entity.pdbx_description
1 polymer ?
#
loop_
_entity_poly.entity_id
_entity_poly.type
_entity_poly.pdbx_seq_one_letter_code
_entity_poly.pdbx_strand_id
1 'polypeptide(L)'
;MKATELETKRFDKALDEILDLFNNLERDDPIIHFGDDVIENIERAKKKYGDDMVDEKINTVVREMLSWLDLDDIDGEEEGNNEEEDDT
;
A
#
# COMPACT_ATOMS: atom_id res chain seq x y z
N MET A 1 -2.42 -27.56 -31.99
CA MET A 1 -1.47 -28.47 -31.32
C MET A 1 -1.60 -28.22 -29.83
N LYS A 2 -1.65 -29.26 -28.99
CA LYS A 2 -1.59 -29.08 -27.53
C LYS A 2 -0.12 -28.95 -27.15
N ALA A 3 0.21 -27.96 -26.32
CA ALA A 3 1.57 -27.78 -25.82
C ALA A 3 2.05 -29.06 -25.12
N THR A 4 3.33 -29.38 -25.30
CA THR A 4 3.96 -30.48 -24.59
C THR A 4 4.07 -30.15 -23.10
N GLU A 5 4.10 -31.15 -22.22
CA GLU A 5 4.23 -30.93 -20.76
C GLU A 5 5.45 -30.08 -20.38
N LEU A 6 6.51 -30.12 -21.20
CA LEU A 6 7.71 -29.30 -21.04
C LEU A 6 7.43 -27.82 -21.32
N GLU A 7 6.66 -27.53 -22.36
CA GLU A 7 6.30 -26.16 -22.75
C GLU A 7 5.32 -25.55 -21.74
N THR A 8 4.36 -26.34 -21.22
CA THR A 8 3.47 -25.90 -20.15
C THR A 8 4.26 -25.50 -18.90
N LYS A 9 5.19 -26.36 -18.43
CA LYS A 9 6.02 -26.04 -17.26
C LYS A 9 6.89 -24.79 -17.43
N ARG A 10 7.39 -24.55 -18.65
CA ARG A 10 8.18 -23.35 -18.95
C ARG A 10 7.31 -22.10 -18.96
N PHE A 11 6.09 -22.21 -19.47
CA PHE A 11 5.13 -21.13 -19.47
C PHE A 11 4.66 -20.80 -18.04
N ASP A 12 4.36 -21.81 -17.22
CA ASP A 12 3.96 -21.63 -15.82
C ASP A 12 5.05 -20.88 -15.04
N LYS A 13 6.32 -21.28 -15.18
CA LYS A 13 7.45 -20.60 -14.54
C LYS A 13 7.61 -19.14 -15.01
N ALA A 14 7.43 -18.87 -16.30
CA ALA A 14 7.49 -17.51 -16.81
C ALA A 14 6.34 -16.65 -16.27
N LEU A 15 5.17 -17.25 -16.05
CA LEU A 15 4.02 -16.58 -15.46
C LEU A 15 4.26 -16.23 -13.99
N ASP A 16 4.88 -17.14 -13.21
CA ASP A 16 5.30 -16.85 -11.84
C ASP A 16 6.29 -15.67 -11.79
N GLU A 17 7.30 -15.65 -12.67
CA GLU A 17 8.26 -14.55 -12.75
C GLU A 17 7.59 -13.21 -13.12
N ILE A 18 6.57 -13.23 -13.99
CA ILE A 18 5.78 -12.04 -14.34
C ILE A 18 4.95 -11.56 -13.15
N LEU A 19 4.35 -12.47 -12.37
CA LEU A 19 3.59 -12.13 -11.18
C LEU A 19 4.48 -11.50 -10.11
N ASP A 20 5.67 -12.06 -9.87
CA ASP A 20 6.65 -11.48 -8.96
C ASP A 20 7.08 -10.09 -9.43
N LEU A 21 7.34 -9.91 -10.73
CA LEU A 21 7.66 -8.60 -11.29
C LEU A 21 6.52 -7.60 -11.10
N PHE A 22 5.27 -8.04 -11.31
CA PHE A 22 4.08 -7.20 -11.12
C PHE A 22 3.92 -6.77 -9.65
N ASN A 23 4.04 -7.69 -8.71
CA ASN A 23 3.97 -7.38 -7.27
C ASN A 23 5.10 -6.43 -6.83
N ASN A 24 6.29 -6.55 -7.42
CA ASN A 24 7.41 -5.64 -7.14
C ASN A 24 7.24 -4.25 -7.81
N LEU A 25 6.49 -4.17 -8.90
CA LEU A 25 6.11 -2.91 -9.55
C LEU A 25 4.97 -2.21 -8.81
N GLU A 26 4.12 -2.97 -8.11
CA GLU A 26 3.12 -2.43 -7.19
C GLU A 26 3.82 -1.86 -5.95
N ARG A 27 3.89 -0.52 -5.88
CA ARG A 27 4.39 0.16 -4.69
C ARG A 27 3.29 0.13 -3.63
N ASP A 28 3.45 -0.71 -2.62
CA ASP A 28 2.67 -0.68 -1.38
C ASP A 28 3.03 0.59 -0.58
N ASP A 29 2.64 1.75 -1.10
CA ASP A 29 2.82 3.03 -0.41
C ASP A 29 1.70 3.16 0.65
N PRO A 30 2.02 3.12 1.95
CA PRO A 30 1.01 3.22 2.99
C PRO A 30 0.36 4.61 2.97
N ILE A 31 -0.96 4.65 3.16
CA ILE A 31 -1.73 5.91 3.23
C ILE A 31 -1.14 6.88 4.26
N ILE A 32 -0.53 6.35 5.33
CA ILE A 32 0.15 7.13 6.37
C ILE A 32 1.46 6.45 6.75
N HIS A 33 2.58 7.18 6.66
CA HIS A 33 3.87 6.77 7.21
C HIS A 33 4.00 7.23 8.66
N PHE A 34 3.72 6.33 9.61
CA PHE A 34 3.96 6.59 11.03
C PHE A 34 5.46 6.49 11.36
N GLY A 35 5.93 7.27 12.34
CA GLY A 35 7.25 7.07 12.91
C GLY A 35 7.37 5.72 13.62
N ASP A 36 8.58 5.15 13.63
CA ASP A 36 8.85 3.84 14.25
C ASP A 36 8.40 3.77 15.73
N ASP A 37 8.55 4.88 16.46
CA ASP A 37 8.14 5.02 17.85
C ASP A 37 6.61 4.97 18.02
N VAL A 38 5.87 5.52 17.05
CA VAL A 38 4.41 5.48 17.02
C VAL A 38 3.93 4.07 16.71
N ILE A 39 4.55 3.39 15.73
CA ILE A 39 4.23 2.00 15.38
C ILE A 39 4.41 1.08 16.59
N GLU A 40 5.57 1.16 17.28
CA GLU A 40 5.83 0.34 18.46
C GLU A 40 4.79 0.57 19.57
N ASN A 41 4.37 1.83 19.76
CA ASN A 41 3.34 2.16 20.74
C ASN A 41 1.95 1.66 20.33
N ILE A 42 1.60 1.71 19.04
CA ILE A 42 0.35 1.13 18.53
C ILE A 42 0.33 -0.37 18.77
N GLU A 43 1.40 -1.10 18.46
CA GLU A 43 1.50 -2.54 18.70
C GLU A 43 1.32 -2.88 20.19
N ARG A 44 1.99 -2.13 21.08
CA ARG A 44 1.86 -2.29 22.53
C ARG A 44 0.43 -1.98 23.01
N ALA A 45 -0.20 -0.95 22.46
CA ALA A 45 -1.56 -0.58 22.80
C ALA A 45 -2.55 -1.65 22.35
N LYS A 46 -2.43 -2.13 21.11
CA LYS A 46 -3.25 -3.22 20.55
C LYS A 46 -3.16 -4.48 21.39
N LYS A 47 -1.94 -4.88 21.77
CA LYS A 47 -1.72 -6.03 22.65
C LYS A 47 -2.36 -5.88 24.03
N LYS A 48 -2.48 -4.65 24.55
CA LYS A 48 -2.99 -4.38 25.91
C LYS A 48 -4.49 -4.13 25.97
N TYR A 49 -5.04 -3.47 24.96
CA TYR A 49 -6.42 -2.95 24.96
C TYR A 49 -7.30 -3.57 23.88
N GLY A 50 -6.72 -4.34 22.95
CA GLY A 50 -7.40 -4.93 21.80
C GLY A 50 -7.35 -4.01 20.58
N ASP A 51 -7.44 -4.63 19.41
CA ASP A 51 -7.33 -3.94 18.12
C ASP A 51 -8.47 -2.94 17.93
N ASP A 52 -9.71 -3.37 18.12
CA ASP A 52 -10.93 -2.56 17.90
C ASP A 52 -10.89 -1.23 18.66
N MET A 53 -10.50 -1.27 19.94
CA MET A 53 -10.49 -0.08 20.80
C MET A 53 -9.40 0.91 20.39
N VAL A 54 -8.23 0.41 19.98
CA VAL A 54 -7.11 1.25 19.56
C VAL A 54 -7.39 1.85 18.19
N ASP A 55 -7.94 1.05 17.27
CA ASP A 55 -8.30 1.50 15.93
C ASP A 55 -9.40 2.56 15.99
N GLU A 56 -10.43 2.39 16.83
CA GLU A 56 -11.45 3.42 17.04
C GLU A 56 -10.83 4.74 17.51
N LYS A 57 -9.97 4.68 18.54
CA LYS A 57 -9.32 5.88 19.10
C LYS A 57 -8.43 6.60 18.08
N ILE A 58 -7.61 5.88 17.34
CA ILE A 58 -6.73 6.47 16.32
C ILE A 58 -7.59 7.13 15.25
N ASN A 59 -8.62 6.45 14.76
CA ASN A 59 -9.52 7.01 13.75
C ASN A 59 -10.26 8.26 14.24
N THR A 60 -10.68 8.32 15.51
CA THR A 60 -11.29 9.53 16.08
C THR A 60 -10.31 10.70 16.04
N VAL A 61 -9.08 10.50 16.50
CA VAL A 61 -8.07 11.57 16.55
C VAL A 61 -7.68 12.02 15.15
N VAL A 62 -7.44 11.08 14.22
CA VAL A 62 -7.11 11.40 12.83
C VAL A 62 -8.26 12.17 12.17
N ARG A 63 -9.52 11.75 12.37
CA ARG A 63 -10.69 12.46 11.85
C ARG A 63 -10.78 13.88 12.38
N GLU A 64 -10.55 14.08 13.67
CA GLU A 64 -10.54 15.41 14.27
C GLU A 64 -9.45 16.30 13.65
N MET A 65 -8.23 15.76 13.46
CA MET A 65 -7.14 16.48 12.82
C MET A 65 -7.46 16.84 11.36
N LEU A 66 -8.01 15.88 10.60
CA LEU A 66 -8.38 16.10 9.20
C LEU A 66 -9.55 17.09 9.06
N SER A 67 -10.44 17.19 10.04
CA SER A 67 -11.56 18.16 10.02
C SER A 67 -11.13 19.62 10.00
N TRP A 68 -9.87 19.90 10.32
CA TRP A 68 -9.30 21.25 10.28
C TRP A 68 -8.65 21.58 8.93
N LEU A 69 -8.51 20.60 8.04
CA LEU A 69 -8.01 20.79 6.69
C LEU A 69 -9.18 21.14 5.77
N ASP A 70 -8.94 22.09 4.87
CA ASP A 70 -9.87 22.41 3.80
C ASP A 70 -9.66 21.39 2.67
N LEU A 71 -10.54 20.40 2.62
CA LEU A 71 -10.47 19.26 1.69
C LEU A 71 -11.60 19.29 0.65
N ASP A 72 -12.47 20.30 0.70
CA ASP A 72 -13.67 20.39 -0.13
C ASP A 72 -13.37 20.80 -1.59
N ASP A 73 -12.16 21.32 -1.86
CA ASP A 73 -11.72 21.79 -3.19
C ASP A 73 -11.07 20.70 -4.06
N ILE A 74 -11.00 19.44 -3.59
CA ILE A 74 -10.40 18.32 -4.34
C ILE A 74 -11.49 17.58 -5.13
N ASP A 75 -12.09 18.25 -6.10
CA ASP A 75 -12.91 17.63 -7.13
C ASP A 75 -12.05 17.35 -8.40
N GLY A 76 -11.38 16.20 -8.42
CA GLY A 76 -10.96 15.51 -9.67
C GLY A 76 -9.53 15.75 -10.20
N GLU A 77 -8.91 14.63 -10.55
CA GLU A 77 -7.69 14.43 -11.37
C GLU A 77 -6.32 14.61 -10.72
N GLU A 78 -5.74 13.48 -10.26
CA GLU A 78 -4.42 13.06 -10.72
C GLU A 78 -4.47 11.57 -11.13
N GLU A 79 -4.81 11.36 -12.42
CA GLU A 79 -4.22 10.24 -13.17
C GLU A 79 -2.70 10.47 -13.26
N GLY A 80 -1.93 9.38 -13.23
CA GLY A 80 -0.48 9.41 -13.06
C GLY A 80 0.28 10.29 -14.06
N ASN A 81 1.33 10.94 -13.55
CA ASN A 81 2.53 11.23 -14.33
C ASN A 81 3.70 11.55 -13.39
N ASN A 82 4.53 10.55 -13.09
CA ASN A 82 5.93 10.80 -12.76
C ASN A 82 6.76 10.39 -13.98
N GLU A 83 6.80 11.28 -14.97
CA GLU A 83 7.94 11.40 -15.87
C GLU A 83 8.95 12.32 -15.18
N GLU A 84 9.98 11.76 -14.54
CA GLU A 84 11.29 12.39 -14.35
C GLU A 84 12.31 11.24 -14.18
N GLU A 85 13.49 11.19 -14.78
CA GLU A 85 14.18 11.97 -15.78
C GLU A 85 15.34 11.07 -16.26
N ASP A 86 15.66 11.16 -17.55
CA ASP A 86 16.90 10.64 -18.14
C ASP A 86 18.10 11.32 -17.45
N ASP A 87 18.97 10.54 -16.81
CA ASP A 87 20.29 11.04 -16.38
C ASP A 87 21.36 10.02 -16.82
N THR A 88 21.82 10.24 -18.06
CA THR A 88 23.12 9.90 -18.71
C THR A 88 23.81 8.55 -18.51
#